data_AF-A0A1F5H873-F1
#
_entry.id   AF-A0A1F5H873-F1
#
_cell.length_a   1.000
_cell.length_b   1.000
_cell.length_c   1.000
_cell.angle_alpha   90.00
_cell.angle_beta   90.00
_cell.angle_gamma   90.00
#
_symmetry.space_group_name_H-M   'P 1'
#
loop_
_entity.id
_entity.type
_entity.pdbx_description
1 polymer ?
#
loop_
_entity_poly.entity_id
_entity_poly.type
_entity_poly.pdbx_seq_one_letter_code
_entity_poly.pdbx_strand_id
1 'polypeptide(L)'
;MSIIAAHQPNFLPNLAFFSKMKQADKFVVITNLQFEKQEGWQQRHKIKGPNGDIWLTVPVVGSQNQKIKDVKINNQINWRKKHRRSLEIIYSKGKGHEYMGELTKIYESPWERLVDLNLAAILTLRGILEIKTPVVLDEDVTGNKHELLINICKKHGADTYLSGVGAKDYLNKERLKEIEKNNIKHIYVKKNLTAMYPYSTVHYLLHEGKDWVLNVI
;
A
#
# COMPACT_ATOMS: atom_id res chain seq x y z
N MET A 1 3.88 25.00 -4.14
CA MET A 1 3.03 23.82 -4.38
C MET A 1 3.79 22.60 -3.92
N SER A 2 3.31 21.96 -2.86
CA SER A 2 3.87 20.74 -2.27
C SER A 2 2.77 19.70 -2.20
N ILE A 3 2.89 18.64 -3.01
CA ILE A 3 1.91 17.57 -3.16
C ILE A 3 2.20 16.48 -2.14
N ILE A 4 1.25 16.25 -1.23
CA ILE A 4 1.30 15.12 -0.31
C ILE A 4 0.27 14.06 -0.70
N ALA A 5 0.67 12.81 -0.60
CA ALA A 5 -0.27 11.68 -0.63
C ALA A 5 -0.07 10.86 0.63
N ALA A 6 -1.14 10.25 1.12
CA ALA A 6 -1.04 9.35 2.26
C ALA A 6 -1.83 8.06 2.06
N HIS A 7 -1.41 7.01 2.74
CA HIS A 7 -2.09 5.71 2.71
C HIS A 7 -1.78 4.92 3.98
N GLN A 8 -2.72 4.10 4.44
CA GLN A 8 -2.43 3.06 5.42
C GLN A 8 -1.45 2.01 4.87
N PRO A 9 -0.62 1.35 5.70
CA PRO A 9 0.29 0.34 5.22
C PRO A 9 -0.47 -0.94 4.80
N ASN A 10 -0.51 -1.23 3.51
CA ASN A 10 -1.09 -2.46 2.97
C ASN A 10 -0.03 -3.55 2.82
N PHE A 11 -0.42 -4.82 2.96
CA PHE A 11 0.46 -5.94 2.66
C PHE A 11 0.59 -6.10 1.14
N LEU A 12 1.83 -6.11 0.64
CA LEU A 12 2.19 -6.20 -0.79
C LEU A 12 1.27 -5.35 -1.69
N PRO A 13 1.30 -4.00 -1.56
CA PRO A 13 0.33 -3.12 -2.22
C PRO A 13 0.30 -3.28 -3.75
N ASN A 14 -0.79 -2.86 -4.37
CA ASN A 14 -0.97 -2.86 -5.82
C ASN A 14 -0.27 -1.67 -6.52
N LEU A 15 -0.34 -1.65 -7.85
CA LEU A 15 0.26 -0.60 -8.69
C LEU A 15 -0.29 0.80 -8.38
N ALA A 16 -1.56 0.91 -7.99
CA ALA A 16 -2.18 2.20 -7.65
C ALA A 16 -1.50 2.87 -6.43
N PHE A 17 -1.04 2.07 -5.46
CA PHE A 17 -0.29 2.57 -4.31
C PHE A 17 1.01 3.26 -4.75
N PHE A 18 1.80 2.59 -5.60
CA PHE A 18 3.09 3.09 -6.05
C PHE A 18 2.98 4.20 -7.11
N SER A 19 1.97 4.16 -7.98
CA SER A 19 1.65 5.28 -8.89
C SER A 19 1.29 6.54 -8.13
N LYS A 20 0.49 6.41 -7.05
CA LYS A 20 0.17 7.54 -6.17
C LYS A 20 1.42 8.06 -5.45
N MET A 21 2.27 7.16 -4.97
CA MET A 21 3.55 7.52 -4.34
C MET A 21 4.45 8.30 -5.30
N LYS A 22 4.65 7.80 -6.52
CA LYS A 22 5.50 8.41 -7.55
C LYS A 22 5.04 9.82 -7.98
N GLN A 23 3.75 10.13 -7.84
CA GLN A 23 3.17 11.44 -8.20
C GLN A 23 3.21 12.47 -7.06
N ALA A 24 3.62 12.09 -5.85
CA ALA A 24 3.68 12.98 -4.70
C ALA A 24 5.11 13.42 -4.40
N ASP A 25 5.26 14.62 -3.83
CA ASP A 25 6.53 15.15 -3.32
C ASP A 25 6.88 14.53 -1.96
N LYS A 26 5.86 14.08 -1.20
CA LYS A 26 6.00 13.35 0.06
C LYS A 26 4.89 12.32 0.19
N PHE A 27 5.23 11.11 0.62
CA PHE A 27 4.27 10.05 0.86
C PHE A 27 4.20 9.69 2.34
N VAL A 28 3.02 9.82 2.94
CA VAL A 28 2.81 9.54 4.37
C VAL A 28 2.16 8.17 4.54
N VAL A 29 2.83 7.29 5.28
CA VAL A 29 2.25 6.01 5.71
C VAL A 29 1.60 6.21 7.08
N ILE A 30 0.29 6.02 7.15
CA ILE A 30 -0.49 6.29 8.37
C ILE A 30 -0.77 4.99 9.13
N THR A 31 -0.30 4.89 10.37
CA THR A 31 -0.45 3.65 11.17
C THR A 31 -1.49 3.76 12.28
N ASN A 32 -2.01 4.95 12.52
CA ASN A 32 -3.02 5.23 13.56
C ASN A 32 -4.46 4.94 13.12
N LEU A 33 -4.66 4.35 11.94
CA LEU A 33 -5.97 4.03 11.38
C LEU A 33 -6.48 2.67 11.85
N GLN A 34 -7.80 2.47 11.77
CA GLN A 34 -8.44 1.22 12.16
C GLN A 34 -7.97 0.05 11.28
N PHE A 35 -7.86 -1.13 11.90
CA PHE A 35 -7.55 -2.38 11.22
C PHE A 35 -8.82 -3.01 10.61
N GLU A 36 -8.81 -3.19 9.29
CA GLU A 36 -9.88 -3.77 8.48
C GLU A 36 -9.59 -5.26 8.21
N LYS A 37 -10.03 -6.16 9.08
CA LYS A 37 -9.66 -7.59 8.97
C LYS A 37 -10.29 -8.30 7.77
N GLN A 38 -11.59 -8.13 7.54
CA GLN A 38 -12.34 -8.94 6.58
C GLN A 38 -12.38 -8.37 5.17
N GLU A 39 -12.37 -7.04 5.04
CA GLU A 39 -12.47 -6.35 3.74
C GLU A 39 -11.18 -5.61 3.36
N GLY A 40 -10.22 -5.53 4.29
CA GLY A 40 -9.00 -4.76 4.11
C GLY A 40 -7.89 -5.47 3.33
N TRP A 41 -7.04 -4.64 2.76
CA TRP A 41 -5.79 -5.00 2.07
C TRP A 41 -4.57 -4.98 2.99
N GLN A 42 -4.81 -4.72 4.29
CA GLN A 42 -3.77 -4.53 5.28
C GLN A 42 -3.04 -5.83 5.62
N GLN A 43 -3.73 -6.98 5.62
CA GLN A 43 -3.14 -8.29 5.95
C GLN A 43 -3.05 -9.27 4.78
N ARG A 44 -3.53 -8.87 3.60
CA ARG A 44 -3.59 -9.77 2.45
C ARG A 44 -3.62 -9.04 1.13
N HIS A 45 -3.10 -9.69 0.09
CA HIS A 45 -3.28 -9.27 -1.28
C HIS A 45 -3.46 -10.48 -2.20
N LYS A 46 -4.08 -10.25 -3.36
CA LYS A 46 -4.20 -11.26 -4.41
C LYS A 46 -3.00 -11.26 -5.35
N ILE A 47 -2.68 -12.45 -5.85
CA ILE A 47 -1.87 -12.69 -7.03
C ILE A 47 -2.67 -13.58 -8.01
N LYS A 48 -2.33 -13.56 -9.30
CA LYS A 48 -2.88 -14.52 -10.26
C LYS A 48 -2.04 -15.80 -10.25
N GLY A 49 -2.69 -16.94 -10.03
CA GLY A 49 -2.11 -18.27 -10.24
C GLY A 49 -2.70 -18.98 -11.46
N PRO A 50 -2.19 -20.18 -11.81
CA PRO A 50 -2.64 -20.95 -12.96
C PRO A 50 -4.14 -21.29 -12.93
N ASN A 51 -4.68 -21.54 -11.74
CA ASN A 51 -6.07 -21.95 -11.53
C ASN A 51 -6.96 -20.82 -10.98
N GLY A 52 -6.55 -19.56 -11.18
CA GLY A 52 -7.29 -18.39 -10.72
C GLY A 52 -6.59 -17.59 -9.61
N ASP A 53 -7.37 -16.79 -8.88
CA ASP A 53 -6.86 -15.88 -7.88
C ASP A 53 -6.35 -16.62 -6.64
N ILE A 54 -5.17 -16.23 -6.14
CA ILE A 54 -4.60 -16.77 -4.90
C ILE A 54 -4.43 -15.62 -3.91
N TRP A 55 -4.97 -15.81 -2.70
CA TRP A 55 -4.76 -14.90 -1.58
C TRP A 55 -3.46 -15.22 -0.86
N LEU A 56 -2.58 -14.22 -0.77
CA LEU A 56 -1.45 -14.20 0.13
C LEU A 56 -1.89 -13.51 1.42
N THR A 57 -2.39 -14.30 2.38
CA THR A 57 -2.89 -13.79 3.68
C THR A 57 -1.84 -13.99 4.77
N VAL A 58 -1.51 -12.91 5.47
CA VAL A 58 -0.74 -12.90 6.72
C VAL A 58 -1.74 -13.17 7.85
N PRO A 59 -1.59 -14.25 8.63
CA PRO A 59 -2.46 -14.53 9.76
C PRO A 59 -2.13 -13.57 10.90
N VAL A 60 -3.16 -13.00 11.53
CA VAL A 60 -3.02 -12.03 12.62
C VAL A 60 -3.82 -12.44 13.84
N VAL A 61 -3.39 -11.95 15.00
CA VAL A 61 -4.07 -12.05 16.29
C VAL A 61 -4.86 -10.76 16.52
N GLY A 62 -6.11 -10.87 16.98
CA GLY A 62 -6.95 -9.72 17.36
C GLY A 62 -8.22 -9.54 16.52
N SER A 63 -8.99 -8.51 16.88
CA SER A 63 -10.31 -8.16 16.33
C SER A 63 -10.24 -6.93 15.40
N GLN A 64 -11.36 -6.55 14.77
CA GLN A 64 -11.45 -5.40 13.85
C GLN A 64 -11.40 -4.03 14.56
N ASN A 65 -11.36 -4.00 15.89
CA ASN A 65 -11.49 -2.76 16.68
C ASN A 65 -10.15 -2.19 17.15
N GLN A 66 -9.02 -2.69 16.62
CA GLN A 66 -7.68 -2.20 16.96
C GLN A 66 -7.12 -1.32 15.84
N LYS A 67 -6.10 -0.51 16.16
CA LYS A 67 -5.34 0.25 15.16
C LYS A 67 -4.39 -0.67 14.42
N ILE A 68 -4.08 -0.36 13.16
CA ILE A 68 -3.17 -1.17 12.35
C ILE A 68 -1.78 -1.30 12.98
N LYS A 69 -1.28 -0.26 13.67
CA LYS A 69 0.00 -0.32 14.40
C LYS A 69 0.03 -1.37 15.49
N ASP A 70 -1.11 -1.75 16.06
CA ASP A 70 -1.20 -2.68 17.19
C ASP A 70 -1.42 -4.15 16.79
N VAL A 71 -1.63 -4.40 15.50
CA VAL A 71 -1.94 -5.75 14.98
C VAL A 71 -0.70 -6.65 15.04
N LYS A 72 -0.82 -7.75 15.79
CA LYS A 72 0.22 -8.79 15.89
C LYS A 72 0.02 -9.90 14.87
N ILE A 73 1.11 -10.44 14.34
CA ILE A 73 1.11 -11.60 13.43
C ILE A 73 1.00 -12.89 14.24
N ASN A 74 0.15 -13.83 13.79
CA ASN A 74 0.10 -15.18 14.34
C ASN A 74 1.21 -16.03 13.72
N ASN A 75 2.36 -16.06 14.40
CA ASN A 75 3.54 -16.83 13.98
C ASN A 75 3.44 -18.34 14.25
N GLN A 76 2.35 -18.85 14.84
CA GLN A 76 2.11 -20.29 14.97
C GLN A 76 1.74 -20.94 13.62
N ILE A 77 1.26 -20.13 12.67
CA ILE A 77 0.93 -20.57 11.31
C ILE A 77 2.14 -20.33 10.42
N ASN A 78 2.57 -21.35 9.67
CA ASN A 78 3.72 -21.23 8.76
C ASN A 78 3.36 -20.55 7.42
N TRP A 79 2.82 -19.33 7.49
CA TRP A 79 2.36 -18.56 6.33
C TRP A 79 3.53 -18.12 5.43
N ARG A 80 4.69 -17.79 6.02
CA ARG A 80 5.89 -17.34 5.29
C ARG A 80 6.35 -18.39 4.27
N LYS A 81 6.49 -19.65 4.70
CA LYS A 81 6.86 -20.78 3.83
C LYS A 81 5.84 -21.00 2.72
N LYS A 82 4.54 -20.89 3.03
CA LYS A 82 3.46 -21.04 2.04
C LYS A 82 3.54 -19.94 0.97
N HIS A 83 3.68 -18.68 1.39
CA HIS A 83 3.76 -17.55 0.46
C HIS A 83 5.00 -17.66 -0.43
N ARG A 84 6.18 -17.89 0.17
CA ARG A 84 7.45 -18.06 -0.56
C ARG A 84 7.33 -19.15 -1.64
N ARG A 85 6.84 -20.34 -1.26
CA ARG A 85 6.62 -21.44 -2.21
C ARG A 85 5.65 -21.08 -3.33
N SER A 86 4.55 -20.36 -3.01
CA SER A 86 3.61 -19.90 -4.04
C SER A 86 4.29 -18.96 -5.04
N LEU A 87 5.07 -17.98 -4.57
CA LEU A 87 5.79 -17.05 -5.45
C LEU A 87 6.83 -17.79 -6.32
N GLU A 88 7.65 -18.65 -5.72
CA GLU A 88 8.69 -19.41 -6.42
C GLU A 88 8.11 -20.28 -7.53
N ILE A 89 7.00 -20.99 -7.26
CA ILE A 89 6.36 -21.85 -8.26
C ILE A 89 5.77 -21.02 -9.40
N ILE A 90 4.95 -20.01 -9.06
CA ILE A 90 4.16 -19.25 -10.05
C ILE A 90 5.07 -18.42 -10.96
N TYR A 91 6.15 -17.85 -10.44
CA TYR A 91 7.01 -16.91 -11.19
C TYR A 91 8.40 -17.45 -11.48
N SER A 92 8.60 -18.78 -11.46
CA SER A 92 9.88 -19.42 -11.81
C SER A 92 10.39 -19.04 -13.20
N LYS A 93 9.50 -18.69 -14.14
CA LYS A 93 9.82 -18.26 -15.51
C LYS A 93 9.34 -16.83 -15.81
N GLY A 94 9.02 -16.04 -14.79
CA GLY A 94 8.52 -14.68 -14.96
C GLY A 94 9.62 -13.71 -15.41
N LYS A 95 9.26 -12.65 -16.15
CA LYS A 95 10.24 -11.67 -16.68
C LYS A 95 10.98 -10.93 -15.57
N GLY A 96 10.38 -10.79 -14.39
CA GLY A 96 11.01 -10.17 -13.22
C GLY A 96 11.57 -11.16 -12.21
N HIS A 97 11.88 -12.40 -12.61
CA HIS A 97 12.35 -13.44 -11.69
C HIS A 97 13.60 -13.03 -10.89
N GLU A 98 14.46 -12.17 -11.44
CA GLU A 98 15.66 -11.65 -10.74
C GLU A 98 15.35 -10.98 -9.39
N TYR A 99 14.17 -10.36 -9.24
CA TYR A 99 13.73 -9.71 -8.00
C TYR A 99 13.18 -10.70 -6.96
N MET A 100 13.02 -11.98 -7.31
CA MET A 100 12.50 -13.00 -6.40
C MET A 100 13.35 -13.11 -5.13
N GLY A 101 14.68 -13.09 -5.27
CA GLY A 101 15.59 -13.18 -4.12
C GLY A 101 15.41 -12.02 -3.15
N GLU A 102 15.28 -10.80 -3.65
CA GLU A 102 15.05 -9.62 -2.81
C GLU A 102 13.68 -9.63 -2.14
N LEU A 103 12.63 -9.98 -2.88
CA LEU A 103 11.27 -10.07 -2.34
C LEU A 103 11.13 -11.19 -1.29
N THR A 104 11.84 -12.30 -1.46
CA THR A 104 11.73 -13.44 -0.54
C THR A 104 12.40 -13.18 0.81
N LYS A 105 13.35 -12.23 0.90
CA LYS A 105 13.93 -11.76 2.18
C LYS A 105 12.89 -11.23 3.15
N ILE A 106 11.79 -10.65 2.65
CA ILE A 106 10.67 -10.20 3.48
C ILE A 106 10.11 -11.38 4.30
N TYR A 107 10.16 -12.61 3.79
CA TYR A 107 9.68 -13.81 4.47
C TYR A 107 10.73 -14.49 5.35
N GLU A 108 11.94 -13.95 5.46
CA GLU A 108 13.01 -14.53 6.29
C GLU A 108 13.01 -13.92 7.70
N SER A 109 12.48 -12.70 7.85
CA SER A 109 12.41 -12.01 9.14
C SER A 109 11.23 -12.49 10.01
N PRO A 110 11.44 -12.67 11.32
CA PRO A 110 10.41 -13.10 12.26
C PRO A 110 9.49 -11.94 12.70
N TRP A 111 8.84 -11.27 11.74
CA TRP A 111 7.93 -10.15 12.02
C TRP A 111 6.92 -10.44 13.13
N GLU A 112 6.84 -9.52 14.10
CA GLU A 112 5.88 -9.58 15.21
C GLU A 112 4.63 -8.76 14.93
N ARG A 113 4.78 -7.55 14.37
CA ARG A 113 3.66 -6.66 14.03
C ARG A 113 3.43 -6.61 12.53
N LEU A 114 2.16 -6.50 12.14
CA LEU A 114 1.76 -6.42 10.74
C LEU A 114 2.30 -5.15 10.06
N VAL A 115 2.33 -4.04 10.80
CA VAL A 115 2.82 -2.75 10.29
C VAL A 115 4.30 -2.84 9.87
N ASP A 116 5.14 -3.53 10.64
CA ASP A 116 6.56 -3.67 10.35
C ASP A 116 6.80 -4.46 9.07
N LEU A 117 6.09 -5.59 8.92
CA LEU A 117 6.08 -6.38 7.70
C LEU A 117 5.64 -5.55 6.48
N ASN A 118 4.54 -4.79 6.62
CA ASN A 118 4.00 -4.01 5.52
C ASN A 118 4.95 -2.88 5.12
N LEU A 119 5.57 -2.19 6.08
CA LEU A 119 6.58 -1.17 5.82
C LEU A 119 7.79 -1.76 5.10
N ALA A 120 8.31 -2.91 5.56
CA ALA A 120 9.41 -3.59 4.89
C ALA A 120 9.06 -3.95 3.44
N ALA A 121 7.86 -4.47 3.19
CA ALA A 121 7.38 -4.78 1.85
C ALA A 121 7.24 -3.53 0.96
N ILE A 122 6.66 -2.45 1.49
CA ILE A 122 6.52 -1.18 0.79
C ILE A 122 7.88 -0.62 0.40
N LEU A 123 8.83 -0.59 1.34
CA LEU A 123 10.16 -0.03 1.12
C LEU A 123 11.00 -0.89 0.17
N THR A 124 10.88 -2.21 0.24
CA THR A 124 11.52 -3.15 -0.71
C THR A 124 11.02 -2.89 -2.13
N LEU A 125 9.70 -2.88 -2.34
CA LEU A 125 9.10 -2.60 -3.65
C LEU A 125 9.43 -1.18 -4.15
N ARG A 126 9.42 -0.18 -3.27
CA ARG A 126 9.85 1.19 -3.59
C ARG A 126 11.31 1.21 -4.08
N GLY A 127 12.19 0.45 -3.42
CA GLY A 127 13.60 0.30 -3.78
C GLY A 127 13.77 -0.31 -5.16
N ILE A 128 13.14 -1.47 -5.41
CA ILE A 128 13.16 -2.16 -6.70
C ILE A 128 12.66 -1.24 -7.84
N LEU A 129 11.55 -0.53 -7.59
CA LEU A 129 10.94 0.40 -8.55
C LEU A 129 11.67 1.76 -8.62
N GLU A 130 12.72 1.96 -7.83
CA GLU A 130 13.53 3.18 -7.78
C GLU A 130 12.73 4.47 -7.56
N ILE A 131 11.58 4.37 -6.89
CA ILE A 131 10.74 5.53 -6.59
C ILE A 131 11.44 6.36 -5.51
N LYS A 132 11.79 7.60 -5.85
CA LYS A 132 12.58 8.48 -4.99
C LYS A 132 11.76 9.29 -3.98
N THR A 133 10.44 9.31 -4.11
CA THR A 133 9.54 10.03 -3.19
C THR A 133 9.88 9.72 -1.73
N PRO A 134 10.16 10.75 -0.90
CA PRO A 134 10.35 10.60 0.54
C PRO A 134 9.13 9.95 1.19
N VAL A 135 9.37 8.94 2.03
CA VAL A 135 8.32 8.25 2.79
C VAL A 135 8.46 8.64 4.26
N VAL A 136 7.35 9.07 4.87
CA VAL A 136 7.29 9.44 6.28
C VAL A 136 6.24 8.58 6.97
N LEU A 137 6.57 8.05 8.15
CA LEU A 137 5.62 7.38 9.00
C LEU A 137 4.86 8.40 9.86
N ASP A 138 3.55 8.28 9.94
CA ASP A 138 2.73 9.10 10.84
C ASP A 138 1.83 8.21 11.71
N GLU A 139 2.12 8.24 13.01
CA GLU A 139 1.48 7.39 14.01
C GLU A 139 0.46 8.12 14.89
N ASP A 140 0.34 9.44 14.70
CA ASP A 140 -0.43 10.32 15.58
C ASP A 140 -1.53 11.07 14.85
N VAL A 141 -1.44 11.22 13.53
CA VAL A 141 -2.49 11.92 12.78
C VAL A 141 -3.83 11.20 12.92
N THR A 142 -4.88 11.99 13.14
CA THR A 142 -6.25 11.54 13.35
C THR A 142 -7.18 12.32 12.42
N GLY A 143 -8.45 11.90 12.40
CA GLY A 143 -9.52 12.50 11.60
C GLY A 143 -10.22 11.45 10.75
N ASN A 144 -11.45 11.75 10.36
CA ASN A 144 -12.21 10.90 9.46
C ASN A 144 -12.20 11.45 8.03
N LYS A 145 -12.06 10.56 7.02
CA LYS A 145 -12.25 10.89 5.60
C LYS A 145 -11.48 12.17 5.18
N HIS A 146 -12.18 13.27 4.93
CA HIS A 146 -11.63 14.56 4.53
C HIS A 146 -10.84 15.31 5.62
N GLU A 147 -11.24 15.22 6.88
CA GLU A 147 -10.51 15.82 8.01
C GLU A 147 -9.09 15.26 8.09
N LEU A 148 -8.95 13.95 7.83
CA LEU A 148 -7.65 13.29 7.80
C LEU A 148 -6.75 13.91 6.71
N LEU A 149 -7.29 14.21 5.53
CA LEU A 149 -6.55 14.86 4.43
C LEU A 149 -6.06 16.26 4.86
N ILE A 150 -6.94 17.02 5.50
CA ILE A 150 -6.64 18.36 6.00
C ILE A 150 -5.55 18.30 7.07
N ASN A 151 -5.69 17.41 8.05
CA ASN A 151 -4.76 17.25 9.16
C ASN A 151 -3.37 16.81 8.69
N ILE A 152 -3.30 15.93 7.69
CA ILE A 152 -2.03 15.53 7.06
C ILE A 152 -1.37 16.72 6.37
N CYS A 153 -2.11 17.47 5.54
CA CYS A 153 -1.56 18.64 4.88
C CYS A 153 -1.02 19.68 5.88
N LYS A 154 -1.81 20.00 6.91
CA LYS A 154 -1.40 20.94 7.97
C LYS A 154 -0.16 20.47 8.73
N LYS A 155 -0.15 19.21 9.18
CA LYS A 155 0.96 18.65 9.96
C LYS A 155 2.26 18.59 9.15
N HIS A 156 2.18 18.36 7.84
CA HIS A 156 3.34 18.16 6.98
C HIS A 156 3.68 19.37 6.10
N GLY A 157 2.99 20.51 6.27
CA GLY A 157 3.25 21.76 5.56
C GLY A 157 2.93 21.72 4.06
N ALA A 158 1.94 20.94 3.64
CA ALA A 158 1.58 20.77 2.24
C ALA A 158 0.32 21.57 1.87
N ASP A 159 0.29 22.13 0.66
CA ASP A 159 -0.82 22.91 0.11
C ASP A 159 -1.70 22.10 -0.87
N THR A 160 -1.30 20.87 -1.20
CA THR A 160 -2.02 20.01 -2.15
C THR A 160 -2.09 18.58 -1.63
N TYR A 161 -3.30 18.00 -1.63
CA TYR A 161 -3.52 16.58 -1.32
C TYR A 161 -3.84 15.78 -2.58
N LEU A 162 -3.10 14.69 -2.81
CA LEU A 162 -3.32 13.74 -3.90
C LEU A 162 -4.05 12.47 -3.41
N SER A 163 -5.30 12.32 -3.85
CA SER A 163 -6.12 11.14 -3.58
C SER A 163 -6.06 10.08 -4.68
N GLY A 164 -6.23 8.82 -4.28
CA GLY A 164 -6.61 7.75 -5.20
C GLY A 164 -8.05 7.92 -5.69
N VAL A 165 -8.42 7.26 -6.79
CA VAL A 165 -9.78 7.33 -7.36
C VAL A 165 -10.89 6.88 -6.41
N GLY A 166 -10.63 5.95 -5.49
CA GLY A 166 -11.62 5.48 -4.50
C GLY A 166 -12.02 6.56 -3.48
N ALA A 167 -11.29 7.68 -3.41
CA ALA A 167 -11.73 8.79 -2.57
C ALA A 167 -13.02 9.45 -3.09
N LYS A 168 -13.38 9.25 -4.36
CA LYS A 168 -14.65 9.73 -4.92
C LYS A 168 -15.88 9.14 -4.20
N ASP A 169 -15.75 7.96 -3.60
CA ASP A 169 -16.84 7.29 -2.90
C ASP A 169 -17.22 8.01 -1.61
N TYR A 170 -16.32 8.81 -1.04
CA TYR A 170 -16.57 9.55 0.20
C TYR A 170 -16.32 11.05 0.12
N LEU A 171 -15.64 11.58 -0.90
CA LEU A 171 -15.43 13.02 -1.07
C LEU A 171 -16.56 13.64 -1.91
N ASN A 172 -17.66 14.00 -1.24
CA ASN A 172 -18.74 14.79 -1.84
C ASN A 172 -18.32 16.27 -2.02
N LYS A 173 -19.17 17.05 -2.69
CA LYS A 173 -18.92 18.48 -2.96
C LYS A 173 -18.69 19.31 -1.68
N GLU A 174 -19.37 18.98 -0.59
CA GLU A 174 -19.25 19.69 0.69
C GLU A 174 -17.87 19.47 1.33
N ARG A 175 -17.43 18.21 1.39
CA ARG A 175 -16.10 17.84 1.90
C ARG A 175 -14.97 18.46 1.07
N LEU A 176 -15.12 18.52 -0.25
CA LEU A 176 -14.15 19.19 -1.12
C LEU A 176 -14.06 20.69 -0.82
N LYS A 177 -15.21 21.38 -0.66
CA LYS A 177 -15.24 22.79 -0.24
C LYS A 177 -14.58 23.00 1.11
N GLU A 178 -14.72 22.06 2.04
CA GLU A 178 -14.07 22.15 3.35
C GLU A 178 -12.56 22.03 3.26
N ILE A 179 -12.05 21.14 2.40
CA ILE A 179 -10.61 21.06 2.11
C ILE A 179 -10.11 22.39 1.52
N GLU A 180 -10.84 22.95 0.55
CA GLU A 180 -10.50 24.24 -0.08
C GLU A 180 -10.50 25.41 0.91
N LYS A 181 -11.47 25.46 1.84
CA LYS A 181 -11.52 26.47 2.92
C LYS A 181 -10.28 26.44 3.82
N ASN A 182 -9.57 25.33 3.86
CA ASN A 182 -8.32 25.18 4.59
C ASN A 182 -7.09 25.54 3.75
N ASN A 183 -7.25 26.22 2.61
CA ASN A 183 -6.21 26.56 1.64
C ASN A 183 -5.49 25.32 1.08
N ILE A 184 -6.18 24.19 0.98
CA ILE A 184 -5.64 22.95 0.43
C ILE A 184 -6.30 22.68 -0.91
N LYS A 185 -5.48 22.48 -1.94
CA LYS A 185 -5.93 21.99 -3.24
C LYS A 185 -6.11 20.47 -3.18
N HIS A 186 -7.24 19.96 -3.68
CA HIS A 186 -7.46 18.53 -3.83
C HIS A 186 -7.28 18.09 -5.28
N ILE A 187 -6.54 17.01 -5.51
CA ILE A 187 -6.36 16.39 -6.83
C ILE A 187 -6.50 14.87 -6.75
N TYR A 188 -6.79 14.24 -7.88
CA TYR A 188 -6.86 12.79 -8.02
C TYR A 188 -5.73 12.27 -8.92
N VAL A 189 -5.29 11.04 -8.67
CA VAL A 189 -4.48 10.29 -9.63
C VAL A 189 -5.22 10.17 -10.96
N LYS A 190 -4.49 10.23 -12.07
CA LYS A 190 -5.08 10.23 -13.43
C LYS A 190 -5.69 8.89 -13.84
N LYS A 191 -5.08 7.77 -13.42
CA LYS A 191 -5.47 6.40 -13.82
C LYS A 191 -6.12 5.65 -12.66
N ASN A 192 -7.21 4.92 -12.93
CA ASN A 192 -7.78 3.95 -11.99
C ASN A 192 -7.04 2.60 -12.08
N LEU A 193 -5.79 2.55 -11.61
CA LEU A 193 -4.98 1.34 -11.69
C LEU A 193 -5.53 0.20 -10.84
N THR A 194 -6.30 0.46 -9.78
CA THR A 194 -6.91 -0.60 -8.97
C THR A 194 -7.91 -1.43 -9.78
N ALA A 195 -8.72 -0.79 -10.62
CA ALA A 195 -9.69 -1.49 -11.47
C ALA A 195 -9.00 -2.20 -12.65
N MET A 196 -7.99 -1.55 -13.25
CA MET A 196 -7.26 -2.10 -14.41
C MET A 196 -6.32 -3.26 -14.01
N TYR A 197 -5.73 -3.17 -12.82
CA TYR A 197 -4.68 -4.06 -12.35
C TYR A 197 -4.93 -4.47 -10.87
N PRO A 198 -5.85 -5.43 -10.61
CA PRO A 198 -6.34 -5.70 -9.26
C PRO A 198 -5.39 -6.53 -8.38
N TYR A 199 -4.30 -7.05 -8.93
CA TYR A 199 -3.31 -7.86 -8.20
C TYR A 199 -2.21 -7.03 -7.55
N SER A 200 -1.45 -7.67 -6.67
CA SER A 200 -0.30 -7.06 -5.99
C SER A 200 0.74 -6.59 -7.00
N THR A 201 1.48 -5.53 -6.68
CA THR A 201 2.67 -5.12 -7.47
C THR A 201 3.66 -6.28 -7.62
N VAL A 202 3.78 -7.17 -6.62
CA VAL A 202 4.62 -8.38 -6.70
C VAL A 202 4.23 -9.26 -7.89
N HIS A 203 2.93 -9.40 -8.16
CA HIS A 203 2.45 -10.19 -9.30
C HIS A 203 2.95 -9.61 -10.62
N TYR A 204 2.71 -8.32 -10.84
CA TYR A 204 3.08 -7.66 -12.08
C TYR A 204 4.60 -7.52 -12.24
N LEU A 205 5.31 -7.22 -11.16
CA LEU A 205 6.76 -7.13 -11.16
C LEU A 205 7.37 -8.47 -11.57
N LEU A 206 6.97 -9.56 -10.93
CA LEU A 206 7.55 -10.88 -11.20
C LEU A 206 7.11 -11.44 -12.56
N HIS A 207 5.88 -11.18 -13.00
CA HIS A 207 5.36 -11.67 -14.28
C HIS A 207 5.84 -10.84 -15.48
N GLU A 208 5.66 -9.52 -15.43
CA GLU A 208 5.90 -8.61 -16.56
C GLU A 208 7.26 -7.92 -16.52
N GLY A 209 7.93 -7.89 -15.36
CA GLY A 209 9.22 -7.22 -15.19
C GLY A 209 9.09 -5.76 -14.75
N LYS A 210 10.20 -5.20 -14.28
CA LYS A 210 10.28 -3.85 -13.71
C LYS A 210 9.91 -2.76 -14.73
N ASP A 211 10.44 -2.82 -15.94
CA ASP A 211 10.20 -1.80 -16.98
C ASP A 211 8.72 -1.69 -17.34
N TRP A 212 8.04 -2.84 -17.43
CA TRP A 212 6.60 -2.85 -17.64
C TRP A 212 5.85 -2.16 -16.50
N VAL A 213 6.20 -2.48 -15.25
CA VAL A 213 5.59 -1.84 -14.08
C VAL A 213 5.79 -0.32 -14.11
N LEU A 214 7.01 0.15 -14.40
CA LEU A 214 7.35 1.57 -14.46
C LEU A 214 6.60 2.33 -15.57
N ASN A 215 6.34 1.68 -16.70
CA ASN A 215 5.54 2.24 -17.79
C ASN A 215 4.05 2.35 -17.44
N VAL A 216 3.54 1.48 -16.56
CA VAL A 216 2.15 1.52 -16.11
C VAL A 216 1.92 2.65 -15.10
N ILE A 217 2.82 2.80 -14.11
CA ILE A 217 2.64 3.65 -12.91
C ILE A 217 3.04 5.12 -13.05
#